data_AF-A0A2V7ZUA1-F1
#
_entry.id   AF-A0A2V7ZUA1-F1
#
_cell.length_a   1.000
_cell.length_b   1.000
_cell.length_c   1.000
_cell.angle_alpha   90.00
_cell.angle_beta   90.00
_cell.angle_gamma   90.00
#
_symmetry.space_group_name_H-M   'P 1'
#
loop_
_entity.id
_entity.type
_entity.pdbx_description
1 polymer ?
#
loop_
_entity_poly.entity_id
_entity_poly.type
_entity_poly.pdbx_seq_one_letter_code
_entity_poly.pdbx_strand_id
1 'polypeptide(L)' 'MRKDGTVGTAVVVRSLDQTFGLDQEALKAVRQWRFEPGTLKGEAVDVLVSIELTFTLK' A
#
# COMPACT_ATOMS: atom_id res chain seq x y z
N MET A 1 0.18 5.57 4.82
CA MET A 1 -1.04 6.28 4.40
C MET A 1 -1.03 7.68 5.00
N ARG A 2 -1.41 8.67 4.20
CA ARG A 2 -1.56 10.06 4.65
C ARG A 2 -2.91 10.28 5.35
N LYS A 3 -3.03 11.34 6.14
CA LYS A 3 -4.28 11.72 6.82
C LYS A 3 -5.49 12.01 5.91
N ASP A 4 -5.30 12.11 4.59
CA ASP A 4 -6.36 12.26 3.59
C ASP A 4 -6.81 10.93 2.94
N GLY A 5 -6.22 9.81 3.40
CA GLY A 5 -6.49 8.47 2.91
C GLY A 5 -5.65 8.07 1.70
N THR A 6 -4.80 8.96 1.18
CA THR A 6 -3.94 8.64 0.03
C THR A 6 -2.71 7.84 0.45
N VAL A 7 -2.17 7.08 -0.50
CA VAL A 7 -0.91 6.37 -0.31
C VAL A 7 0.25 7.34 -0.52
N GLY A 8 1.08 7.48 0.51
CA GLY A 8 2.35 8.21 0.42
C GLY A 8 3.46 7.32 -0.16
N THR A 9 4.65 7.36 0.44
CA THR A 9 5.73 6.44 0.07
C THR A 9 5.31 4.99 0.36
N ALA A 10 5.44 4.14 -0.64
CA ALA A 10 5.22 2.70 -0.56
C ALA A 10 6.51 1.97 -0.95
N VAL A 11 6.85 0.92 -0.20
CA VAL A 11 8.04 0.08 -0.40
C VAL A 11 7.66 -1.38 -0.27
N VAL A 12 8.34 -2.25 -1.01
CA VAL A 12 8.19 -3.70 -0.88
C VAL A 12 9.04 -4.16 0.29
N VAL A 13 8.39 -4.71 1.33
CA VAL A 13 9.07 -5.23 2.52
C VAL A 13 9.44 -6.70 2.35
N ARG A 14 8.64 -7.45 1.59
CA ARG A 14 8.91 -8.85 1.21
C ARG A 14 8.48 -9.06 -0.23
N SER A 15 9.43 -9.47 -1.06
CA SER A 15 9.18 -9.75 -2.48
C SER A 15 8.46 -11.07 -2.65
N LEU A 16 7.50 -11.10 -3.59
CA LEU A 16 6.94 -12.34 -4.12
C LEU A 16 7.66 -12.78 -5.39
N ASP A 17 8.18 -11.81 -6.14
CA ASP A 17 8.94 -12.04 -7.36
C ASP A 17 9.81 -10.82 -7.69
N GLN A 18 11.13 -11.03 -7.72
CA GLN A 18 12.12 -10.02 -8.07
C GLN A 18 12.46 -10.00 -9.57
N THR A 19 12.04 -11.02 -10.32
CA THR A 19 12.54 -11.29 -11.67
C THR A 19 11.52 -10.91 -12.74
N PHE A 20 10.23 -11.18 -12.51
CA PHE A 20 9.16 -11.00 -13.50
C PHE A 20 8.33 -9.72 -13.28
N GLY A 21 8.67 -8.93 -12.27
CA GLY A 21 8.14 -7.57 -12.07
C GLY A 21 6.86 -7.48 -11.26
N LEU A 22 6.41 -8.56 -10.59
CA LEU A 22 5.19 -8.52 -9.76
C LEU A 22 5.30 -7.50 -8.61
N ASP A 23 6.50 -7.30 -8.06
CA ASP A 23 6.75 -6.27 -7.06
C ASP A 23 6.44 -4.85 -7.58
N GLN A 24 6.74 -4.57 -8.86
CA GLN A 24 6.44 -3.28 -9.47
C GLN A 24 4.95 -3.11 -9.71
N GLU A 25 4.27 -4.15 -10.17
CA GLU A 25 2.81 -4.13 -10.35
C GLU A 25 2.07 -4.00 -9.01
N ALA A 26 2.58 -4.62 -7.94
CA ALA A 26 2.08 -4.43 -6.58
C ALA A 26 2.18 -2.95 -6.16
N LEU A 27 3.33 -2.32 -6.35
CA LEU A 27 3.52 -0.90 -6.02
C LEU A 27 2.60 0.02 -6.86
N LYS A 28 2.41 -0.28 -8.16
CA LYS A 28 1.50 0.47 -9.02
C LYS A 28 0.05 0.34 -8.53
N ALA A 29 -0.40 -0.87 -8.21
CA ALA A 29 -1.75 -1.13 -7.72
C ALA A 29 -2.03 -0.41 -6.40
N VAL A 30 -1.15 -0.56 -5.40
CA VAL A 30 -1.35 0.07 -4.07
C VAL A 30 -1.41 1.59 -4.18
N ARG A 31 -0.60 2.21 -5.04
CA ARG A 31 -0.60 3.68 -5.21
C ARG A 31 -1.92 4.24 -5.75
N GLN A 32 -2.77 3.42 -6.36
CA GLN A 32 -4.08 3.83 -6.85
C GLN A 32 -5.16 3.77 -5.76
N TRP A 33 -4.88 3.13 -4.63
CA TRP A 33 -5.88 2.96 -3.58
C TRP A 33 -6.08 4.24 -2.79
N ARG A 34 -7.32 4.41 -2.33
CA ARG A 34 -7.68 5.39 -1.31
C ARG A 34 -8.32 4.66 -0.15
N PHE A 35 -7.82 4.95 1.03
CA PHE A 35 -8.22 4.31 2.27
C PHE A 35 -9.02 5.28 3.13
N GLU A 36 -9.73 4.74 4.10
CA GLU A 36 -10.25 5.54 5.20
C GLU A 36 -9.07 5.98 6.10
N PRO A 37 -8.92 7.29 6.40
CA PRO A 37 -7.85 7.76 7.26
C PRO A 37 -7.89 7.14 8.65
N GLY A 38 -6.71 6.84 9.20
CA GLY A 38 -6.60 6.49 10.60
C GLY A 38 -6.91 7.70 11.46
N THR A 39 -7.64 7.52 12.56
CA THR A 39 -7.97 8.59 13.49
C THR A 39 -7.34 8.36 14.86
N LEU A 40 -6.86 9.43 15.46
CA LEU A 40 -6.39 9.46 16.85
C LEU A 40 -7.14 10.59 17.56
N LYS A 41 -7.93 10.25 18.59
CA LYS A 41 -8.77 11.21 19.32
C LYS A 41 -9.73 12.02 18.41
N GLY A 42 -10.24 11.38 17.36
CA GLY A 42 -11.16 12.02 16.41
C GLY A 42 -10.49 12.83 15.31
N GLU A 43 -9.16 12.96 15.32
CA GLU A 43 -8.42 13.67 14.27
C GLU A 43 -7.72 12.68 13.33
N ALA A 44 -7.78 12.94 12.03
CA ALA A 44 -7.10 12.13 11.03
C ALA A 44 -5.58 12.33 11.08
N VAL A 45 -4.83 11.23 11.09
CA VAL A 45 -3.36 11.22 11.22
C VAL A 45 -2.69 10.34 10.16
N ASP A 46 -1.42 10.61 9.87
CA ASP A 46 -0.59 9.75 9.04
C ASP A 46 -0.31 8.43 9.78
N VAL A 47 -0.43 7.30 9.07
CA VAL A 47 -0.20 5.97 9.64
C VAL A 47 0.63 5.09 8.72
N LEU A 48 1.41 4.18 9.30
CA LEU A 48 2.07 3.10 8.57
C LEU A 48 1.11 1.92 8.41
N VAL A 49 1.01 1.40 7.19
CA VAL A 49 0.12 0.28 6.85
C VAL A 49 0.96 -0.80 6.18
N SER A 50 0.81 -2.04 6.63
CA SER A 50 1.35 -3.21 5.95
C SER A 50 0.23 -3.90 5.18
N ILE A 51 0.47 -4.20 3.90
CA ILE A 51 -0.53 -4.76 2.98
C ILE A 51 0.08 -6.04 2.39
N GLU A 52 -0.66 -7.13 2.47
CA GLU A 52 -0.35 -8.36 1.75
C GLU A 52 -1.16 -8.40 0.45
N LEU A 53 -0.49 -8.68 -0.67
CA LEU A 53 -1.11 -8.80 -1.99
C LEU A 53 -0.88 -10.20 -2.54
N THR A 54 -1.95 -10.82 -3.01
CA THR A 54 -1.89 -12.13 -3.67
C THR A 54 -2.09 -11.97 -5.17
N PHE A 55 -1.21 -12.58 -5.96
CA PHE A 55 -1.32 -12.63 -7.40
C PHE A 55 -1.76 -14.03 -7.84
N THR A 56 -2.76 -14.08 -8.72
CA THR A 56 -3.14 -15.32 -9.41
C THR A 56 -2.87 -15.13 -10.89
N LEU A 57 -1.89 -15.88 -11.40
CA LEU A 57 -1.57 -15.92 -12.83
C LEU A 57 -2.47 -16.95 -13.51
N LYS A 58 -2.91 -16.65 -14.74
CA LYS A 58 -3.65 -17.57 -15.60
C LYS A 58 -2.79 -17.99 -16.78
#